data_AF-A0A1S8TG20-F1
#
_entry.id   AF-A0A1S8TG20-F1
#
_cell.length_a   1.000
_cell.length_b   1.000
_cell.length_c   1.000
_cell.angle_alpha   90.00
_cell.angle_beta   90.00
_cell.angle_gamma   90.00
#
_symmetry.space_group_name_H-M   'P 1'
#
loop_
_entity.id
_entity.type
_entity.pdbx_description
1 polymer ?
#
loop_
_entity_poly.entity_id
_entity_poly.type
_entity_poly.pdbx_seq_one_letter_code
_entity_poly.pdbx_strand_id
1 'polypeptide(L)'
;MLDIQQQIINYNKTARNSKPIYIVIHDTGDSGATAQNEHDYFAGGDRQASADFFVDSNNIIQIIDTDVNYSWHCGDGRGVYGITNANSLGIEMCIESNGIPSDATIQNTLDLVKSLMDKYNIDVDHVVRHYDASRKDCPHSFDADNWAKWTEFKQRLQNSIIVLGWNKNSSGWWYCTDVANKYYYKDSWQYIENQWYSFDSDGYARCQCWIQDGGNYYYLKDNCMMAKSEWIQYNSNWYYLQADGKMATGWLNDGGKYYLLYSDGSMVHDCDLYGWSFDNSGVGTKIS
;
A
#
# COMPACT_ATOMS: atom_id res chain seq x y z
N MET A 1 -4.80 -8.54 -13.62
CA MET A 1 -6.24 -8.80 -13.59
C MET A 1 -6.69 -9.45 -14.89
N LEU A 2 -7.41 -10.58 -14.80
CA LEU A 2 -8.12 -11.19 -15.93
C LEU A 2 -9.29 -10.30 -16.38
N ASP A 3 -9.76 -10.49 -17.61
CA ASP A 3 -10.97 -9.83 -18.09
C ASP A 3 -12.20 -10.34 -17.32
N ILE A 4 -13.09 -9.41 -16.95
CA ILE A 4 -14.38 -9.73 -16.33
C ILE A 4 -15.34 -10.15 -17.43
N GLN A 5 -15.71 -11.43 -17.45
CA GLN A 5 -16.64 -12.01 -18.41
C GLN A 5 -18.07 -11.83 -17.90
N GLN A 6 -18.86 -11.00 -18.57
CA GLN A 6 -20.27 -10.80 -18.20
C GLN A 6 -21.14 -11.92 -18.77
N GLN A 7 -21.71 -12.74 -17.88
CA GLN A 7 -22.66 -13.80 -18.21
C GLN A 7 -23.88 -13.64 -17.30
N ILE A 8 -24.70 -12.63 -17.59
CA ILE A 8 -25.77 -12.20 -16.67
C ILE A 8 -26.93 -13.21 -16.64
N ILE A 9 -27.26 -13.68 -15.45
CA ILE A 9 -28.35 -14.65 -15.23
C ILE A 9 -29.70 -13.96 -14.97
N ASN A 10 -30.80 -14.69 -15.12
CA ASN A 10 -32.17 -14.16 -14.95
C ASN A 10 -32.73 -14.30 -13.52
N TYR A 11 -32.21 -15.21 -12.72
CA TYR A 11 -32.76 -15.59 -11.41
C TYR A 11 -31.96 -14.99 -10.25
N ASN A 12 -32.44 -15.20 -9.02
CA ASN A 12 -31.69 -15.00 -7.78
C ASN A 12 -31.11 -13.59 -7.59
N LYS A 13 -31.85 -12.55 -7.94
CA LYS A 13 -31.38 -11.17 -7.86
C LYS A 13 -32.51 -10.22 -7.52
N THR A 14 -32.15 -9.02 -7.06
CA THR A 14 -33.12 -7.96 -6.81
C THR A 14 -32.59 -6.62 -7.29
N ALA A 15 -33.48 -5.75 -7.75
CA ALA A 15 -33.12 -4.41 -8.19
C ALA A 15 -32.46 -3.63 -7.04
N ARG A 16 -31.36 -2.97 -7.36
CA ARG A 16 -30.54 -2.19 -6.44
C ARG A 16 -31.01 -0.73 -6.44
N ASN A 17 -31.16 -0.16 -5.25
CA ASN A 17 -31.52 1.25 -5.07
C ASN A 17 -30.36 2.12 -4.56
N SER A 18 -29.22 1.51 -4.21
CA SER A 18 -28.03 2.19 -3.69
C SER A 18 -26.78 1.41 -4.05
N LYS A 19 -25.67 2.13 -4.28
CA LYS A 19 -24.36 1.51 -4.54
C LYS A 19 -23.95 0.59 -3.38
N PRO A 20 -23.23 -0.50 -3.66
CA PRO A 20 -22.65 -1.33 -2.60
C PRO A 20 -21.62 -0.51 -1.81
N ILE A 21 -21.53 -0.79 -0.52
CA ILE A 21 -20.53 -0.21 0.38
C ILE A 21 -19.66 -1.29 1.03
N TYR A 22 -19.96 -2.58 0.80
CA TYR A 22 -19.20 -3.73 1.25
C TYR A 22 -18.87 -4.67 0.09
N ILE A 23 -17.79 -5.43 0.23
CA ILE A 23 -17.49 -6.60 -0.58
C ILE A 23 -17.37 -7.79 0.38
N VAL A 24 -18.18 -8.82 0.17
CA VAL A 24 -18.20 -10.04 0.98
C VAL A 24 -17.52 -11.15 0.20
N ILE A 25 -16.45 -11.69 0.77
CA ILE A 25 -15.69 -12.80 0.20
C ILE A 25 -16.26 -14.12 0.72
N HIS A 26 -16.41 -15.05 -0.21
CA HIS A 26 -16.90 -16.41 -0.01
C HIS A 26 -15.98 -17.42 -0.70
N ASP A 27 -16.19 -18.69 -0.40
CA ASP A 27 -15.78 -19.79 -1.26
C ASP A 27 -16.96 -20.69 -1.58
N THR A 28 -16.92 -21.32 -2.75
CA THR A 28 -18.11 -21.98 -3.30
C THR A 28 -18.54 -23.20 -2.50
N GLY A 29 -17.61 -23.84 -1.79
CA GLY A 29 -17.84 -25.13 -1.14
C GLY A 29 -18.05 -26.29 -2.12
N ASP A 30 -17.91 -26.06 -3.43
CA ASP A 30 -18.04 -27.07 -4.48
C ASP A 30 -16.66 -27.46 -5.04
N SER A 31 -16.03 -28.43 -4.38
CA SER A 31 -14.66 -28.87 -4.67
C SER A 31 -14.47 -29.33 -6.11
N GLY A 32 -13.66 -28.59 -6.86
CA GLY A 32 -13.29 -28.89 -8.24
C GLY A 32 -14.24 -28.32 -9.30
N ALA A 33 -15.28 -27.58 -8.91
CA ALA A 33 -16.11 -26.83 -9.84
C ALA A 33 -15.38 -25.58 -10.34
N THR A 34 -15.49 -25.30 -11.64
CA THR A 34 -14.95 -24.08 -12.25
C THR A 34 -15.94 -22.92 -12.10
N ALA A 35 -15.49 -21.69 -12.34
CA ALA A 35 -16.38 -20.52 -12.34
C ALA A 35 -17.53 -20.67 -13.36
N GLN A 36 -17.27 -21.36 -14.48
CA GLN A 36 -18.30 -21.65 -15.49
C GLN A 36 -19.32 -22.68 -14.98
N ASN A 37 -18.90 -23.69 -14.21
CA ASN A 37 -19.83 -24.66 -13.62
C ASN A 37 -20.78 -23.98 -12.63
N GLU A 38 -20.24 -23.09 -11.80
CA GLU A 38 -21.03 -22.28 -10.87
C GLU A 38 -22.02 -21.38 -11.63
N HIS A 39 -21.55 -20.65 -12.64
CA HIS A 39 -22.42 -19.87 -13.51
C HIS A 39 -23.55 -20.72 -14.09
N ASP A 40 -23.24 -21.87 -14.70
CA ASP A 40 -24.24 -22.72 -15.37
C ASP A 40 -25.28 -23.26 -14.38
N TYR A 41 -24.86 -23.57 -13.16
CA TYR A 41 -25.75 -23.98 -12.08
C TYR A 41 -26.78 -22.90 -11.72
N PHE A 42 -26.33 -21.65 -11.53
CA PHE A 42 -27.20 -20.51 -11.20
C PHE A 42 -27.98 -19.97 -12.40
N ALA A 43 -27.46 -20.13 -13.63
CA ALA A 43 -28.16 -19.80 -14.87
C ALA A 43 -29.34 -20.76 -15.12
N GLY A 44 -29.21 -22.02 -14.69
CA GLY A 44 -30.19 -23.07 -14.89
C GLY A 44 -31.50 -22.94 -14.09
N GLY A 45 -31.66 -21.93 -13.22
CA GLY A 45 -32.92 -21.68 -12.54
C GLY A 45 -32.83 -20.94 -11.21
N ASP A 46 -33.97 -20.77 -10.56
CA ASP A 46 -34.06 -20.25 -9.19
C ASP A 46 -33.41 -21.24 -8.21
N ARG A 47 -32.51 -20.71 -7.38
CA ARG A 47 -31.75 -21.41 -6.33
C ARG A 47 -31.97 -20.79 -4.96
N GLN A 48 -32.73 -19.69 -4.88
CA GLN A 48 -32.91 -18.88 -3.68
C GLN A 48 -31.59 -18.39 -3.07
N ALA A 49 -30.53 -18.34 -3.88
CA ALA A 49 -29.20 -17.85 -3.56
C ALA A 49 -28.45 -17.53 -4.86
N SER A 50 -27.42 -16.69 -4.77
CA SER A 50 -26.50 -16.38 -5.87
C SER A 50 -25.28 -15.63 -5.34
N ALA A 51 -24.33 -15.33 -6.22
CA ALA A 51 -23.25 -14.37 -6.00
C ALA A 51 -23.23 -13.34 -7.13
N ASP A 52 -22.43 -12.28 -7.01
CA ASP A 52 -22.23 -11.34 -8.12
C ASP A 52 -21.13 -11.84 -9.06
N PHE A 53 -20.09 -12.47 -8.50
CA PHE A 53 -18.94 -12.98 -9.23
C PHE A 53 -18.52 -14.39 -8.77
N PHE A 54 -18.09 -15.20 -9.73
CA PHE A 54 -17.31 -16.42 -9.49
C PHE A 54 -15.90 -16.26 -10.05
N VAL A 55 -14.91 -16.67 -9.27
CA VAL A 55 -13.50 -16.52 -9.62
C VAL A 55 -12.81 -17.87 -9.52
N ASP A 56 -12.15 -18.29 -10.59
CA ASP A 56 -11.21 -19.42 -10.59
C ASP A 56 -9.82 -18.98 -11.09
N SER A 57 -8.93 -19.93 -11.31
CA SER A 57 -7.55 -19.65 -11.76
C SER A 57 -7.47 -19.05 -13.16
N ASN A 58 -8.50 -19.22 -13.99
CA ASN A 58 -8.52 -18.84 -15.40
C ASN A 58 -9.62 -17.82 -15.75
N ASN A 59 -10.63 -17.63 -14.91
CA ASN A 59 -11.82 -16.85 -15.21
C ASN A 59 -12.26 -15.96 -14.04
N ILE A 60 -12.79 -14.80 -14.39
CA ILE A 60 -13.66 -13.99 -13.54
C ILE A 60 -14.99 -13.87 -14.28
N ILE A 61 -16.04 -14.49 -13.75
CA ILE A 61 -17.37 -14.45 -14.35
C ILE A 61 -18.29 -13.60 -13.49
N GLN A 62 -18.80 -12.52 -14.07
CA GLN A 62 -19.83 -11.68 -13.47
C GLN A 62 -21.21 -12.19 -13.88
N ILE A 63 -22.03 -12.59 -12.91
CA ILE A 63 -23.36 -13.16 -13.17
C ILE A 63 -24.51 -12.21 -12.83
N ILE A 64 -24.26 -11.20 -12.00
CA ILE A 64 -25.21 -10.12 -11.70
C ILE A 64 -24.63 -8.78 -12.17
N ASP A 65 -25.45 -7.98 -12.85
CA ASP A 65 -25.13 -6.58 -13.13
C ASP A 65 -25.19 -5.79 -11.81
N THR A 66 -24.03 -5.51 -11.25
CA THR A 66 -23.85 -4.95 -9.91
C THR A 66 -24.23 -3.47 -9.80
N ASP A 67 -24.38 -2.77 -10.93
CA ASP A 67 -24.84 -1.38 -10.94
C ASP A 67 -26.38 -1.31 -10.85
N VAL A 68 -27.08 -2.36 -11.28
CA VAL A 68 -28.55 -2.39 -11.39
C VAL A 68 -29.20 -3.35 -10.40
N ASN A 69 -28.50 -4.41 -9.99
CA ASN A 69 -29.03 -5.46 -9.12
C ASN A 69 -28.05 -5.82 -8.00
N TYR A 70 -28.55 -6.61 -7.05
CA TYR A 70 -27.75 -7.28 -6.04
C TYR A 70 -28.11 -8.78 -5.97
N SER A 71 -27.10 -9.60 -5.72
CA SER A 71 -27.20 -11.05 -5.53
C SER A 71 -27.75 -11.43 -4.15
N TRP A 72 -28.23 -12.67 -3.99
CA TRP A 72 -28.75 -13.20 -2.72
C TRP A 72 -27.69 -14.06 -2.03
N HIS A 73 -26.61 -13.44 -1.56
CA HIS A 73 -25.38 -14.14 -1.16
C HIS A 73 -25.13 -14.24 0.36
N CYS A 74 -25.60 -13.26 1.17
CA CYS A 74 -25.33 -13.18 2.61
C CYS A 74 -26.56 -12.88 3.49
N GLY A 75 -27.75 -13.27 3.04
CA GLY A 75 -29.03 -12.94 3.71
C GLY A 75 -29.35 -13.74 4.97
N ASP A 76 -28.61 -14.81 5.25
CA ASP A 76 -28.79 -15.72 6.40
C ASP A 76 -28.62 -15.03 7.76
N GLY A 77 -27.76 -14.01 7.83
CA GLY A 77 -27.57 -13.18 9.03
C GLY A 77 -28.68 -12.15 9.29
N ARG A 78 -29.68 -12.04 8.38
CA ARG A 78 -30.81 -11.09 8.46
C ARG A 78 -30.39 -9.63 8.73
N GLY A 79 -29.16 -9.26 8.35
CA GLY A 79 -28.64 -7.90 8.51
C GLY A 79 -28.29 -7.48 9.95
N VAL A 80 -28.23 -8.41 10.91
CA VAL A 80 -27.94 -8.08 12.33
C VAL A 80 -26.61 -7.35 12.52
N TYR A 81 -25.65 -7.56 11.63
CA TYR A 81 -24.33 -6.94 11.66
C TYR A 81 -24.16 -5.77 10.67
N GLY A 82 -25.25 -5.30 10.06
CA GLY A 82 -25.24 -4.17 9.12
C GLY A 82 -24.73 -4.49 7.71
N ILE A 83 -24.33 -5.74 7.44
CA ILE A 83 -23.95 -6.24 6.11
C ILE A 83 -25.13 -7.05 5.56
N THR A 84 -25.57 -6.75 4.34
CA THR A 84 -26.77 -7.30 3.72
C THR A 84 -26.57 -7.49 2.22
N ASN A 85 -27.30 -8.42 1.60
CA ASN A 85 -27.37 -8.56 0.14
C ASN A 85 -27.44 -7.21 -0.60
N ALA A 86 -28.30 -6.29 -0.12
CA ALA A 86 -28.56 -5.02 -0.80
C ALA A 86 -27.40 -4.01 -0.74
N ASN A 87 -26.54 -4.08 0.29
CA ASN A 87 -25.45 -3.12 0.49
C ASN A 87 -24.05 -3.70 0.23
N SER A 88 -23.97 -4.95 -0.21
CA SER A 88 -22.71 -5.62 -0.56
C SER A 88 -22.65 -6.12 -1.99
N LEU A 89 -21.44 -6.49 -2.40
CA LEU A 89 -21.15 -7.41 -3.49
C LEU A 89 -20.73 -8.77 -2.91
N GLY A 90 -21.14 -9.88 -3.51
CA GLY A 90 -20.72 -11.24 -3.17
C GLY A 90 -19.74 -11.79 -4.21
N ILE A 91 -18.54 -12.17 -3.78
CA ILE A 91 -17.52 -12.80 -4.62
C ILE A 91 -17.24 -14.20 -4.09
N GLU A 92 -17.44 -15.21 -4.94
CA GLU A 92 -17.22 -16.62 -4.65
C GLU A 92 -15.91 -17.09 -5.26
N MET A 93 -14.96 -17.52 -4.42
CA MET A 93 -13.74 -18.18 -4.85
C MET A 93 -14.03 -19.66 -5.12
N CYS A 94 -13.78 -20.12 -6.35
CA CYS A 94 -13.84 -21.52 -6.68
C CYS A 94 -12.71 -22.27 -5.97
N ILE A 95 -13.01 -23.43 -5.42
CA ILE A 95 -12.06 -24.25 -4.69
C ILE A 95 -11.63 -25.46 -5.53
N GLU A 96 -10.36 -25.83 -5.42
CA GLU A 96 -9.82 -27.00 -6.10
C GLU A 96 -10.37 -28.28 -5.44
N SER A 97 -10.11 -29.45 -6.04
CA SER A 97 -10.57 -30.75 -5.52
C SER A 97 -10.06 -31.09 -4.10
N ASN A 98 -9.03 -30.39 -3.63
CA ASN A 98 -8.49 -30.49 -2.27
C ASN A 98 -9.21 -29.59 -1.25
N GLY A 99 -10.26 -28.87 -1.65
CA GLY A 99 -11.07 -28.04 -0.76
C GLY A 99 -10.52 -26.63 -0.50
N ILE A 100 -9.46 -26.20 -1.21
CA ILE A 100 -8.90 -24.86 -1.06
C ILE A 100 -8.75 -24.18 -2.43
N PRO A 101 -8.89 -22.85 -2.52
CA PRO A 101 -8.62 -22.14 -3.76
C PRO A 101 -7.12 -22.18 -4.07
N SER A 102 -6.77 -22.24 -5.36
CA SER A 102 -5.37 -22.10 -5.78
C SER A 102 -4.87 -20.66 -5.58
N ASP A 103 -3.54 -20.49 -5.52
CA ASP A 103 -2.92 -19.17 -5.41
C ASP A 103 -3.32 -18.23 -6.55
N ALA A 104 -3.53 -18.78 -7.75
CA ALA A 104 -4.03 -18.06 -8.91
C ALA A 104 -5.46 -17.54 -8.69
N THR A 105 -6.37 -18.38 -8.18
CA THR A 105 -7.73 -17.95 -7.80
C THR A 105 -7.69 -16.84 -6.74
N ILE A 106 -6.86 -16.97 -5.71
CA ILE A 106 -6.69 -15.94 -4.67
C ILE A 106 -6.19 -14.63 -5.29
N GLN A 107 -5.18 -14.69 -6.18
CA GLN A 107 -4.65 -13.51 -6.84
C GLN A 107 -5.66 -12.84 -7.77
N ASN A 108 -6.40 -13.62 -8.57
CA ASN A 108 -7.47 -13.09 -9.43
C ASN A 108 -8.57 -12.43 -8.59
N THR A 109 -8.88 -13.00 -7.42
CA THR A 109 -9.85 -12.44 -6.47
C THR A 109 -9.34 -11.12 -5.89
N LEU A 110 -8.07 -11.03 -5.49
CA LEU A 110 -7.46 -9.78 -5.02
C LEU A 110 -7.51 -8.67 -6.08
N ASP A 111 -7.19 -9.00 -7.32
CA ASP A 111 -7.24 -8.06 -8.44
C ASP A 111 -8.67 -7.55 -8.68
N LEU A 112 -9.65 -8.47 -8.69
CA LEU A 112 -11.07 -8.13 -8.81
C LEU A 112 -11.52 -7.22 -7.67
N VAL A 113 -11.20 -7.58 -6.41
CA VAL A 113 -11.58 -6.81 -5.23
C VAL A 113 -11.01 -5.39 -5.30
N LYS A 114 -9.72 -5.22 -5.66
CA LYS A 114 -9.11 -3.90 -5.86
C LYS A 114 -9.86 -3.08 -6.92
N SER A 115 -10.19 -3.71 -8.06
CA SER A 115 -10.94 -3.03 -9.13
C SER A 115 -12.34 -2.58 -8.68
N LEU A 116 -13.02 -3.36 -7.84
CA LEU A 116 -14.34 -3.05 -7.30
C LEU A 116 -14.29 -2.02 -6.18
N MET A 117 -13.25 -2.07 -5.34
CA MET A 117 -12.96 -1.03 -4.36
C MET A 117 -12.82 0.33 -5.04
N ASP A 118 -12.03 0.40 -6.12
CA ASP A 118 -11.86 1.62 -6.90
C ASP A 118 -13.17 2.05 -7.58
N LYS A 119 -13.90 1.11 -8.22
CA LYS A 119 -15.15 1.40 -8.93
C LYS A 119 -16.23 1.99 -8.00
N TYR A 120 -16.38 1.43 -6.80
CA TYR A 120 -17.46 1.77 -5.88
C TYR A 120 -16.99 2.67 -4.72
N ASN A 121 -15.71 3.03 -4.67
CA ASN A 121 -15.10 3.78 -3.57
C ASN A 121 -15.33 3.09 -2.21
N ILE A 122 -14.97 1.81 -2.14
CA ILE A 122 -15.09 0.97 -0.95
C ILE A 122 -13.72 0.87 -0.29
N ASP A 123 -13.64 1.25 0.98
CA ASP A 123 -12.42 1.12 1.77
C ASP A 123 -12.10 -0.36 2.02
N VAL A 124 -10.82 -0.69 2.19
CA VAL A 124 -10.40 -2.05 2.49
C VAL A 124 -11.09 -2.60 3.72
N ASP A 125 -11.38 -1.80 4.75
CA ASP A 125 -12.09 -2.21 5.96
C ASP A 125 -13.52 -2.71 5.71
N HIS A 126 -14.10 -2.36 4.56
CA HIS A 126 -15.38 -2.86 4.09
C HIS A 126 -15.27 -4.06 3.13
N VAL A 127 -14.07 -4.61 2.96
CA VAL A 127 -13.88 -5.98 2.45
C VAL A 127 -13.90 -6.93 3.63
N VAL A 128 -14.92 -7.79 3.66
CA VAL A 128 -15.32 -8.61 4.81
C VAL A 128 -15.57 -10.06 4.40
N ARG A 129 -15.65 -10.97 5.36
CA ARG A 129 -16.05 -12.37 5.12
C ARG A 129 -17.56 -12.51 5.23
N HIS A 130 -18.12 -13.58 4.69
CA HIS A 130 -19.50 -13.96 5.03
C HIS A 130 -19.64 -14.19 6.55
N TYR A 131 -18.60 -14.70 7.21
CA TYR A 131 -18.54 -14.78 8.67
C TYR A 131 -18.84 -13.46 9.39
N ASP A 132 -18.38 -12.32 8.85
CA ASP A 132 -18.63 -11.02 9.46
C ASP A 132 -20.08 -10.56 9.25
N ALA A 133 -20.75 -11.04 8.19
CA ALA A 133 -22.14 -10.73 7.85
C ALA A 133 -23.18 -11.59 8.57
N SER A 134 -22.85 -12.85 8.92
CA SER A 134 -23.84 -13.78 9.52
C SER A 134 -23.30 -14.74 10.58
N ARG A 135 -21.98 -14.79 10.82
CA ARG A 135 -21.26 -15.84 11.57
C ARG A 135 -21.26 -17.22 10.91
N LYS A 136 -21.72 -17.33 9.66
CA LYS A 136 -21.46 -18.53 8.85
C LYS A 136 -19.97 -18.70 8.66
N ASP A 137 -19.47 -19.92 8.86
CA ASP A 137 -18.09 -20.25 8.57
C ASP A 137 -17.85 -20.26 7.05
N CYS A 138 -17.56 -19.07 6.52
CA CYS A 138 -17.33 -18.80 5.11
C CYS A 138 -16.51 -17.50 4.96
N PRO A 139 -15.42 -17.48 4.17
CA PRO A 139 -14.88 -18.59 3.37
C PRO A 139 -14.25 -19.68 4.24
N HIS A 140 -14.75 -20.92 4.16
CA HIS A 140 -14.30 -22.02 5.02
C HIS A 140 -12.82 -22.35 4.78
N SER A 141 -12.35 -22.24 3.54
CA SER A 141 -10.95 -22.47 3.16
C SER A 141 -9.93 -21.56 3.85
N PHE A 142 -10.39 -20.52 4.54
CA PHE A 142 -9.57 -19.53 5.24
C PHE A 142 -9.70 -19.60 6.78
N ASP A 143 -10.56 -20.47 7.33
CA ASP A 143 -10.92 -20.49 8.76
C ASP A 143 -9.77 -20.97 9.68
N ALA A 144 -8.88 -21.81 9.14
CA ALA A 144 -7.77 -22.42 9.83
C ALA A 144 -6.83 -21.39 10.47
N ASP A 145 -6.14 -21.84 11.53
CA ASP A 145 -5.17 -21.05 12.29
C ASP A 145 -5.72 -19.68 12.72
N ASN A 146 -6.99 -19.67 13.16
CA ASN A 146 -7.70 -18.47 13.59
C ASN A 146 -7.74 -17.40 12.49
N TRP A 147 -8.20 -17.78 11.29
CA TRP A 147 -8.33 -16.89 10.14
C TRP A 147 -7.01 -16.27 9.65
N ALA A 148 -5.90 -17.00 9.75
CA ALA A 148 -4.59 -16.51 9.33
C ALA A 148 -4.56 -16.15 7.83
N LYS A 149 -5.16 -16.99 6.98
CA LYS A 149 -5.26 -16.72 5.53
C LYS A 149 -6.11 -15.49 5.21
N TRP A 150 -7.19 -15.25 5.96
CA TRP A 150 -7.97 -14.03 5.81
C TRP A 150 -7.15 -12.79 6.17
N THR A 151 -6.36 -12.87 7.25
CA THR A 151 -5.45 -11.80 7.65
C THR A 151 -4.43 -11.50 6.54
N GLU A 152 -3.85 -12.53 5.94
CA GLU A 152 -2.95 -12.38 4.79
C GLU A 152 -3.67 -11.76 3.57
N PHE A 153 -4.87 -12.24 3.23
CA PHE A 153 -5.67 -11.70 2.12
C PHE A 153 -5.92 -10.20 2.29
N LYS A 154 -6.35 -9.78 3.50
CA LYS A 154 -6.53 -8.36 3.84
C LYS A 154 -5.24 -7.55 3.74
N GLN A 155 -4.12 -8.10 4.21
CA GLN A 155 -2.81 -7.44 4.05
C GLN A 155 -2.43 -7.29 2.57
N ARG A 156 -2.73 -8.28 1.72
CA ARG A 156 -2.47 -8.22 0.27
C ARG A 156 -3.37 -7.23 -0.48
N LEU A 157 -4.55 -6.91 0.07
CA LEU A 157 -5.38 -5.80 -0.41
C LEU A 157 -4.81 -4.44 -0.01
N GLN A 158 -4.29 -4.32 1.22
CA GLN A 158 -3.72 -3.09 1.78
C GLN A 158 -2.34 -2.75 1.21
N ASN A 159 -1.54 -3.76 0.84
CA ASN A 159 -0.18 -3.57 0.36
C ASN A 159 -0.14 -3.57 -1.17
N SER A 160 0.47 -2.52 -1.74
CA SER A 160 1.04 -2.55 -3.08
C SER A 160 1.98 -3.76 -3.21
N ILE A 161 1.97 -4.44 -4.35
CA ILE A 161 2.86 -5.59 -4.64
C ILE A 161 4.30 -5.19 -4.28
N ILE A 162 4.98 -5.95 -3.40
CA ILE A 162 6.40 -5.72 -3.13
C ILE A 162 7.17 -6.06 -4.40
N VAL A 163 7.83 -5.07 -4.97
CA VAL A 163 8.70 -5.23 -6.15
C VAL A 163 10.16 -5.22 -5.72
N LEU A 164 11.04 -5.79 -6.55
CA LEU A 164 12.48 -5.60 -6.35
C LEU A 164 12.81 -4.11 -6.49
N GLY A 165 13.63 -3.57 -5.60
CA GLY A 165 13.97 -2.15 -5.55
C GLY A 165 13.04 -1.34 -4.65
N TRP A 166 12.75 -0.09 -5.05
CA TRP A 166 12.00 0.86 -4.23
C TRP A 166 10.52 0.50 -4.10
N ASN A 167 10.03 0.55 -2.88
CA ASN A 167 8.64 0.35 -2.51
C ASN A 167 8.19 1.42 -1.50
N LYS A 168 6.89 1.69 -1.42
CA LYS A 168 6.33 2.72 -0.53
C LYS A 168 5.01 2.28 0.09
N ASN A 169 4.80 2.64 1.35
CA ASN A 169 3.53 2.55 2.05
C ASN A 169 3.29 3.84 2.86
N SER A 170 2.31 3.82 3.77
CA SER A 170 2.00 4.96 4.64
C SER A 170 3.11 5.30 5.65
N SER A 171 3.96 4.33 6.02
CA SER A 171 5.08 4.53 6.94
C SER A 171 6.29 5.15 6.26
N GLY A 172 6.54 4.82 4.99
CA GLY A 172 7.65 5.39 4.24
C GLY A 172 8.09 4.56 3.04
N TRP A 173 9.28 4.88 2.54
CA TRP A 173 9.95 4.13 1.47
C TRP A 173 10.83 3.03 2.05
N TRP A 174 10.92 1.88 1.41
CA TRP A 174 11.94 0.86 1.68
C TRP A 174 12.51 0.32 0.38
N TYR A 175 13.66 -0.36 0.45
CA TYR A 175 14.30 -0.96 -0.71
C TYR A 175 14.40 -2.49 -0.54
N CYS A 176 13.65 -3.21 -1.37
CA CYS A 176 13.61 -4.67 -1.37
C CYS A 176 14.73 -5.23 -2.26
N THR A 177 15.47 -6.19 -1.73
CA THR A 177 16.59 -6.84 -2.42
C THR A 177 16.32 -8.32 -2.72
N ASP A 178 15.30 -8.90 -2.09
CA ASP A 178 14.78 -10.23 -2.40
C ASP A 178 13.28 -10.29 -2.08
N VAL A 179 12.46 -10.42 -3.12
CA VAL A 179 10.99 -10.48 -2.98
C VAL A 179 10.54 -11.79 -2.34
N ALA A 180 11.18 -12.92 -2.67
CA ALA A 180 10.77 -14.24 -2.19
C ALA A 180 10.99 -14.38 -0.68
N ASN A 181 12.11 -13.84 -0.19
CA ASN A 181 12.48 -13.89 1.21
C ASN A 181 12.10 -12.62 1.99
N LYS A 182 11.43 -11.66 1.33
CA LYS A 182 11.07 -10.35 1.91
C LYS A 182 12.27 -9.67 2.57
N TYR A 183 13.42 -9.67 1.90
CA TYR A 183 14.63 -9.04 2.40
C TYR A 183 14.72 -7.58 1.96
N TYR A 184 15.07 -6.70 2.90
CA TYR A 184 15.19 -5.26 2.70
C TYR A 184 16.28 -4.69 3.62
N TYR A 185 16.84 -3.53 3.25
CA TYR A 185 17.88 -2.88 4.05
C TYR A 185 17.34 -2.36 5.38
N LYS A 186 18.16 -2.46 6.44
CA LYS A 186 17.89 -1.96 7.79
C LYS A 186 19.17 -1.43 8.42
N ASP A 187 19.05 -0.48 9.33
CA ASP A 187 20.13 0.07 10.16
C ASP A 187 21.44 0.31 9.38
N SER A 188 21.33 0.85 8.17
CA SER A 188 22.48 0.95 7.26
C SER A 188 22.36 2.08 6.26
N TRP A 189 23.53 2.57 5.85
CA TRP A 189 23.70 3.40 4.67
C TRP A 189 23.81 2.54 3.42
N GLN A 190 23.16 2.94 2.34
CA GLN A 190 23.22 2.25 1.06
C GLN A 190 23.38 3.24 -0.09
N TYR A 191 24.26 2.88 -1.01
CA TYR A 191 24.48 3.64 -2.24
C TYR A 191 23.67 3.00 -3.36
N ILE A 192 22.56 3.63 -3.74
CA ILE A 192 21.57 3.11 -4.69
C ILE A 192 21.43 4.15 -5.80
N GLU A 193 21.59 3.74 -7.05
CA GLU A 193 21.39 4.61 -8.24
C GLU A 193 22.16 5.94 -8.14
N ASN A 194 23.42 5.89 -7.71
CA ASN A 194 24.30 7.04 -7.53
C ASN A 194 23.93 8.01 -6.40
N GLN A 195 23.04 7.61 -5.49
CA GLN A 195 22.63 8.41 -4.35
C GLN A 195 22.83 7.62 -3.05
N TRP A 196 23.14 8.32 -1.97
CA TRP A 196 23.21 7.73 -0.63
C TRP A 196 21.85 7.85 0.06
N TYR A 197 21.42 6.75 0.66
CA TYR A 197 20.24 6.64 1.50
C TYR A 197 20.63 6.01 2.84
N SER A 198 19.86 6.28 3.89
CA SER A 198 19.99 5.61 5.18
C SER A 198 18.66 4.98 5.57
N PHE A 199 18.70 3.75 6.07
CA PHE A 199 17.52 3.00 6.51
C PHE A 199 17.50 2.86 8.03
N ASP A 200 16.32 2.95 8.62
CA ASP A 200 16.11 2.73 10.05
C ASP A 200 16.01 1.23 10.41
N SER A 201 15.72 0.95 11.68
CA SER A 201 15.62 -0.41 12.23
C SER A 201 14.41 -1.19 11.71
N ASP A 202 13.38 -0.48 11.26
CA ASP A 202 12.20 -1.07 10.64
C ASP A 202 12.40 -1.26 9.14
N GLY A 203 13.45 -0.66 8.56
CA GLY A 203 13.85 -0.76 7.17
C GLY A 203 13.30 0.35 6.28
N TYR A 204 12.76 1.40 6.87
CA TYR A 204 12.31 2.57 6.14
C TYR A 204 13.46 3.54 5.88
N ALA A 205 13.50 4.10 4.68
CA ALA A 205 14.43 5.17 4.33
C ALA A 205 14.12 6.39 5.19
N ARG A 206 15.17 6.94 5.79
CA ARG A 206 15.12 8.16 6.58
C ARG A 206 15.04 9.38 5.65
N CYS A 207 14.12 10.30 5.91
CA CYS A 207 13.87 11.47 5.08
C CYS A 207 13.62 12.70 5.98
N GLN A 208 13.98 13.89 5.52
CA GLN A 208 13.86 15.17 6.24
C GLN A 208 14.47 15.16 7.65
N CYS A 209 15.63 14.52 7.82
CA CYS A 209 16.23 14.35 9.14
C CYS A 209 17.75 14.44 9.12
N TRP A 210 18.29 14.83 10.28
CA TRP A 210 19.72 14.73 10.57
C TRP A 210 20.08 13.31 11.02
N ILE A 211 21.23 12.83 10.59
CA ILE A 211 21.86 11.60 11.07
C ILE A 211 23.24 11.94 11.62
N GLN A 212 23.53 11.44 12.81
CA GLN A 212 24.87 11.44 13.36
C GLN A 212 25.51 10.08 13.10
N ASP A 213 26.65 10.07 12.41
CA ASP A 213 27.41 8.86 12.13
C ASP A 213 28.91 9.15 12.11
N GLY A 214 29.70 8.29 12.77
CA GLY A 214 31.15 8.45 12.87
C GLY A 214 31.61 9.80 13.42
N GLY A 215 30.82 10.45 14.27
CA GLY A 215 31.11 11.79 14.82
C GLY A 215 30.81 12.96 13.87
N ASN A 216 30.27 12.70 12.68
CA ASN A 216 29.84 13.70 11.71
C ASN A 216 28.31 13.76 11.64
N TYR A 217 27.79 14.87 11.10
CA TYR A 217 26.37 15.04 10.82
C TYR A 217 26.10 15.04 9.32
N TYR A 218 25.02 14.36 8.94
CA TYR A 218 24.54 14.22 7.57
C TYR A 218 23.05 14.59 7.55
N TYR A 219 22.55 15.05 6.41
CA TYR A 219 21.13 15.37 6.26
C TYR A 219 20.50 14.57 5.12
N LEU A 220 19.33 13.98 5.38
CA LEU A 220 18.53 13.23 4.40
C LEU A 220 17.39 14.14 3.99
N LYS A 221 17.25 14.41 2.69
CA LYS A 221 16.27 15.34 2.13
C LYS A 221 14.86 14.76 2.15
N ASP A 222 13.90 15.51 1.63
CA ASP A 222 12.50 15.09 1.49
C ASP A 222 12.31 13.86 0.59
N ASN A 223 13.15 13.75 -0.44
CA ASN A 223 13.28 12.58 -1.30
C ASN A 223 14.19 11.49 -0.73
N CYS A 224 14.55 11.59 0.56
CA CYS A 224 15.35 10.62 1.32
C CYS A 224 16.81 10.48 0.85
N MET A 225 17.25 11.26 -0.14
CA MET A 225 18.64 11.28 -0.58
C MET A 225 19.49 12.09 0.40
N MET A 226 20.70 11.62 0.67
CA MET A 226 21.70 12.39 1.42
C MET A 226 22.05 13.67 0.67
N ALA A 227 21.98 14.80 1.35
CA ALA A 227 22.42 16.07 0.82
C ALA A 227 23.95 16.11 0.64
N LYS A 228 24.41 16.68 -0.47
CA LYS A 228 25.84 16.81 -0.79
C LYS A 228 26.12 18.00 -1.70
N SER A 229 27.16 18.75 -1.38
CA SER A 229 27.55 19.99 -2.09
C SER A 229 26.39 20.99 -2.21
N GLU A 230 25.59 21.13 -1.16
CA GLU A 230 24.38 21.96 -1.20
C GLU A 230 24.04 22.55 0.17
N TRP A 231 23.28 23.66 0.13
CA TRP A 231 22.72 24.32 1.30
C TRP A 231 21.35 23.74 1.65
N ILE A 232 21.09 23.55 2.94
CA ILE A 232 19.78 23.12 3.46
C ILE A 232 19.29 24.11 4.48
N GLN A 233 18.00 24.38 4.44
CA GLN A 233 17.33 25.12 5.50
C GLN A 233 16.64 24.14 6.45
N TYR A 234 16.94 24.23 7.74
CA TYR A 234 16.33 23.42 8.79
C TYR A 234 16.07 24.28 10.02
N ASN A 235 14.81 24.30 10.50
CA ASN A 235 14.38 25.15 11.62
C ASN A 235 14.82 26.63 11.48
N SER A 236 14.59 27.21 10.30
CA SER A 236 14.94 28.60 9.95
C SER A 236 16.45 28.91 9.87
N ASN A 237 17.34 27.96 10.15
CA ASN A 237 18.78 28.11 9.98
C ASN A 237 19.26 27.45 8.69
N TRP A 238 20.35 27.99 8.13
CA TRP A 238 21.03 27.42 6.96
C TRP A 238 22.24 26.59 7.36
N TYR A 239 22.43 25.47 6.70
CA TYR A 239 23.55 24.53 6.88
C TYR A 239 24.10 24.14 5.53
N TYR A 240 25.39 23.85 5.43
CA TYR A 240 25.99 23.36 4.19
C TYR A 240 26.49 21.93 4.36
N LEU A 241 26.16 21.04 3.43
CA LEU A 241 26.69 19.68 3.39
C LEU A 241 27.76 19.62 2.29
N GLN A 242 28.94 19.15 2.66
CA GLN A 242 30.10 19.05 1.79
C GLN A 242 29.92 17.96 0.72
N ALA A 243 30.89 17.81 -0.18
CA ALA A 243 30.84 16.83 -1.27
C ALA A 243 30.73 15.37 -0.80
N ASP A 244 31.26 15.07 0.39
CA ASP A 244 31.14 13.77 1.06
C ASP A 244 29.90 13.67 1.97
N GLY A 245 29.03 14.68 1.94
CA GLY A 245 27.78 14.74 2.71
C GLY A 245 27.93 15.18 4.16
N LYS A 246 29.16 15.45 4.65
CA LYS A 246 29.35 15.94 6.01
C LYS A 246 28.91 17.39 6.15
N MET A 247 28.26 17.70 7.26
CA MET A 247 27.93 19.08 7.63
C MET A 247 29.21 19.91 7.82
N ALA A 248 29.27 21.04 7.14
CA ALA A 248 30.36 21.98 7.26
C ALA A 248 30.26 22.78 8.57
N THR A 249 31.42 23.09 9.13
CA THR A 249 31.61 24.05 10.23
C THR A 249 32.79 24.95 9.90
N GLY A 250 32.83 26.17 10.45
CA GLY A 250 33.90 27.12 10.19
C GLY A 250 33.78 27.80 8.82
N TRP A 251 34.92 28.26 8.29
CA TRP A 251 34.96 29.00 7.01
C TRP A 251 34.64 28.10 5.82
N LEU A 252 33.78 28.60 4.93
CA LEU A 252 33.37 27.93 3.70
C LEU A 252 33.54 28.88 2.51
N ASN A 253 34.11 28.36 1.42
CA ASN A 253 34.06 29.02 0.11
C ASN A 253 33.11 28.22 -0.79
N ASP A 254 32.03 28.86 -1.22
CA ASP A 254 31.04 28.27 -2.13
C ASP A 254 30.87 29.20 -3.33
N GLY A 255 31.34 28.75 -4.50
CA GLY A 255 31.27 29.51 -5.74
C GLY A 255 31.99 30.88 -5.71
N GLY A 256 33.04 31.02 -4.89
CA GLY A 256 33.78 32.28 -4.73
C GLY A 256 33.19 33.25 -3.69
N LYS A 257 32.06 32.89 -3.06
CA LYS A 257 31.51 33.60 -1.91
C LYS A 257 32.03 32.95 -0.62
N TYR A 258 32.27 33.77 0.39
CA TYR A 258 32.76 33.32 1.69
C TYR A 258 31.62 33.31 2.71
N TYR A 259 31.50 32.21 3.44
CA TYR A 259 30.54 32.01 4.52
C TYR A 259 31.27 31.54 5.77
N LEU A 260 30.63 31.68 6.92
CA LEU A 260 31.09 31.15 8.19
C LEU A 260 29.95 30.36 8.83
N LEU A 261 30.25 29.14 9.27
CA LEU A 261 29.31 28.24 9.93
C LEU A 261 29.75 28.08 11.39
N TYR A 262 28.81 28.14 12.34
CA TYR A 262 29.07 27.87 13.75
C TYR A 262 29.46 26.40 13.99
N SER A 263 29.86 26.07 15.22
CA SER A 263 30.20 24.68 15.59
C SER A 263 29.00 23.73 15.58
N ASP A 264 27.77 24.27 15.64
CA ASP A 264 26.54 23.52 15.43
C ASP A 264 26.14 23.43 13.94
N GLY A 265 26.95 24.00 13.04
CA GLY A 265 26.75 24.01 11.59
C GLY A 265 25.86 25.13 11.05
N SER A 266 25.20 25.90 11.92
CA SER A 266 24.32 26.99 11.47
C SER A 266 25.11 28.13 10.84
N MET A 267 24.58 28.70 9.76
CA MET A 267 25.21 29.79 9.00
C MET A 267 25.15 31.11 9.76
N VAL A 268 26.28 31.82 9.79
CA VAL A 268 26.36 33.21 10.27
C VAL A 268 25.71 34.15 9.24
N HIS A 269 24.85 35.05 9.70
CA HIS A 269 24.22 36.09 8.87
C HIS A 269 23.86 37.32 9.72
N ASP A 270 23.63 38.45 9.06
CA ASP A 270 23.20 39.72 9.66
C ASP A 270 24.08 40.21 10.84
N CYS A 271 25.40 40.05 10.74
CA CYS A 271 26.32 40.48 11.80
C CYS A 271 27.77 40.70 11.32
N ASP A 272 28.57 41.36 12.15
CA ASP A 272 30.02 41.45 11.99
C ASP A 272 30.73 40.46 12.92
N LEU A 273 31.63 39.63 12.37
CA LEU A 273 32.36 38.62 13.14
C LEU A 273 33.75 38.36 12.53
N TYR A 274 34.78 38.26 13.38
CA TYR A 274 36.19 38.00 12.98
C TYR A 274 36.76 38.95 11.89
N GLY A 275 36.33 40.21 11.86
CA GLY A 275 36.77 41.19 10.85
C GLY A 275 36.08 41.06 9.49
N TRP A 276 34.93 40.38 9.44
CA TRP A 276 34.07 40.27 8.27
C TRP A 276 32.65 40.71 8.61
N SER A 277 31.98 41.32 7.65
CA SER A 277 30.55 41.66 7.72
C SER A 277 29.75 40.67 6.88
N PHE A 278 28.74 40.04 7.47
CA PHE A 278 27.88 39.03 6.84
C PHE A 278 26.48 39.60 6.59
N ASP A 279 26.02 39.55 5.35
CA ASP A 279 24.68 40.01 4.98
C ASP A 279 23.58 39.01 5.39
N ASN A 280 22.32 39.31 5.04
CA ASN A 280 21.16 38.45 5.34
C ASN A 280 21.17 37.09 4.64
N SER A 281 22.02 36.93 3.62
CA SER A 281 22.25 35.67 2.91
C SER A 281 23.49 34.94 3.41
N GLY A 282 24.16 35.50 4.44
CA GLY A 282 25.38 34.96 5.04
C GLY A 282 26.64 35.20 4.23
N VAL A 283 26.60 36.02 3.17
CA VAL A 283 27.79 36.31 2.36
C VAL A 283 28.67 37.29 3.11
N GLY A 284 29.89 36.86 3.41
CA GLY A 284 30.90 37.63 4.11
C GLY A 284 31.70 38.56 3.18
N THR A 285 31.88 39.81 3.60
CA THR A 285 32.84 40.77 3.04
C THR A 285 33.82 41.21 4.11
N LYS A 286 35.11 41.22 3.80
CA LYS A 286 36.15 41.64 4.75
C LYS A 286 36.01 43.14 5.07
N ILE A 287 36.04 43.48 6.35
CA ILE A 287 35.98 44.88 6.81
C ILE A 287 37.39 45.47 6.66
N SER A 288 37.49 46.62 5.99
CA SER A 288 38.73 47.38 5.77
C SER A 288 39.19 48.14 7.00
#